data_AF-A0AAE3CKF1-F1
#
_entry.id   AF-A0AAE3CKF1-F1
#
_cell.length_a   1.000
_cell.length_b   1.000
_cell.length_c   1.000
_cell.angle_alpha   90.00
_cell.angle_beta   90.00
_cell.angle_gamma   90.00
#
_symmetry.space_group_name_H-M   'P 1'
#
loop_
_entity.id
_entity.type
_entity.pdbx_description
1 polymer ?
#
loop_
_entity_poly.entity_id
_entity_poly.type
_entity_poly.pdbx_seq_one_letter_code
_entity_poly.pdbx_strand_id
1 'polypeptide(L)'
;MESRAHALIALVFVVVLGVALAVAGLWMHHSAPVGKLYNVISPYSVTGLTVQAPVRFKGVRVGEVKSIGFDPRNPRMVQVQVSIDANTPITKATFAELAPQGVTGLSYLSLNDAGTDFSPLAHAPGQAPDIPMHPSFIQVLSRSGESLVKQGNELAFRMNDLLDEENRKHFTATLRHLDQASAELAELEAALQPALRELPSTIAATRSTMQSSQQLVRHLDDLALAAKAPLQQLNGTSVALHQLASSGQQSVAVLNDQTLPQLNALTQSLLQSSQDLGNLSRELRQNPQSLLYGRGAPPPGPGQSGFAGGNS
;
A
#
# COMPACT_ATOMS: atom_id res chain seq x y z
N MET A 1 101.56 28.64 5.99
CA MET A 1 100.47 29.63 5.80
C MET A 1 99.16 28.97 5.33
N GLU A 2 98.95 27.66 5.57
CA GLU A 2 97.80 26.91 5.03
C GLU A 2 96.51 27.01 5.87
N SER A 3 96.58 27.28 7.17
CA SER A 3 95.39 27.32 8.04
C SER A 3 94.43 28.48 7.75
N ARG A 4 94.91 29.60 7.19
CA ARG A 4 94.07 30.74 6.82
C ARG A 4 93.24 30.50 5.55
N ALA A 5 93.73 29.66 4.64
CA ALA A 5 93.03 29.32 3.40
C ALA A 5 91.81 28.44 3.67
N HIS A 6 91.92 27.47 4.58
CA HIS A 6 90.79 26.60 4.96
C HIS A 6 89.68 27.37 5.69
N ALA A 7 90.03 28.36 6.52
CA ALA A 7 89.04 29.22 7.18
C ALA A 7 88.23 30.07 6.17
N LEU A 8 88.89 30.56 5.11
CA LEU A 8 88.24 31.30 4.03
C LEU A 8 87.27 30.40 3.23
N ILE A 9 87.70 29.18 2.89
CA ILE A 9 86.86 28.21 2.17
C ILE A 9 85.65 27.80 3.01
N ALA A 10 85.83 27.59 4.32
CA ALA A 10 84.74 27.26 5.23
C ALA A 10 83.69 28.40 5.31
N LEU A 11 84.14 29.65 5.36
CA LEU A 11 83.25 30.81 5.39
C LEU A 11 82.44 30.93 4.09
N VAL A 12 83.10 30.76 2.94
CA VAL A 12 82.41 30.74 1.63
C VAL A 12 81.38 29.61 1.56
N PHE A 13 81.71 28.41 2.03
CA PHE A 13 80.76 27.30 2.07
C PHE A 13 79.53 27.60 2.92
N VAL A 14 79.72 28.17 4.12
CA VAL A 14 78.60 28.55 5.01
C VAL A 14 77.72 29.61 4.36
N VAL A 15 78.30 30.60 3.69
CA VAL A 15 77.54 31.63 2.97
C VAL A 15 76.75 31.03 1.81
N VAL A 16 77.38 30.18 0.99
CA VAL A 16 76.71 29.52 -0.14
C VAL A 16 75.59 28.60 0.36
N LEU A 17 75.83 27.83 1.42
CA LEU A 17 74.82 26.97 2.02
C LEU A 17 73.67 27.79 2.62
N GLY A 18 73.98 28.93 3.27
CA GLY A 18 72.97 29.85 3.79
C GLY A 18 72.09 30.43 2.68
N VAL A 19 72.68 30.83 1.56
CA VAL A 19 71.93 31.30 0.38
C VAL A 19 71.10 30.17 -0.23
N ALA A 20 71.67 28.96 -0.37
CA ALA A 20 70.94 27.81 -0.90
C ALA A 20 69.73 27.44 -0.02
N LEU A 21 69.88 27.47 1.31
CA LEU A 21 68.78 27.24 2.25
C LEU A 21 67.73 28.36 2.20
N ALA A 22 68.14 29.62 2.05
CA ALA A 22 67.21 30.74 1.89
C ALA A 22 66.41 30.62 0.58
N VAL A 23 67.07 30.27 -0.53
CA VAL A 23 66.42 30.02 -1.81
C VAL A 23 65.49 28.82 -1.74
N ALA A 24 65.90 27.72 -1.09
CA ALA A 24 65.05 26.55 -0.90
C ALA A 24 63.82 26.86 -0.04
N GLY A 25 63.98 27.64 1.03
CA GLY A 25 62.88 28.09 1.88
C GLY A 25 61.89 28.99 1.14
N LEU A 26 62.38 29.92 0.32
CA LEU A 26 61.54 30.77 -0.52
C LEU A 26 60.84 29.96 -1.64
N TRP A 27 61.52 28.99 -2.23
CA TRP A 27 60.96 28.14 -3.28
C TRP A 27 59.87 27.19 -2.75
N MET A 28 60.04 26.66 -1.53
CA MET A 28 59.01 25.90 -0.83
C MET A 28 57.79 26.76 -0.44
N HIS A 29 57.94 28.08 -0.38
CA HIS A 29 56.83 29.02 -0.23
C HIS A 29 56.12 29.29 -1.56
N HIS A 30 55.83 28.23 -2.33
CA HIS A 30 54.85 28.32 -3.40
C HIS A 30 53.48 28.59 -2.75
N SER A 31 53.04 29.84 -2.79
CA SER A 31 51.70 30.22 -2.36
C SER A 31 50.70 29.44 -3.22
N ALA A 32 49.96 28.52 -2.58
CA ALA A 32 48.85 27.86 -3.25
C ALA A 32 47.91 28.96 -3.80
N PRO A 33 47.41 28.83 -5.04
CA PRO A 33 46.48 29.80 -5.60
C PRO A 33 45.33 30.04 -4.62
N VAL A 34 44.99 31.31 -4.39
CA VAL A 34 43.93 31.69 -3.44
C VAL A 34 42.62 31.08 -3.93
N GLY A 35 42.21 29.97 -3.32
CA GLY A 35 40.96 29.30 -3.61
C GLY A 35 39.78 30.21 -3.27
N LYS A 36 38.67 30.02 -3.99
CA LYS A 36 37.40 30.65 -3.67
C LYS A 36 36.82 29.99 -2.42
N LEU A 37 36.32 30.80 -1.50
CA LEU A 37 35.68 30.33 -0.27
C LEU A 37 34.21 30.01 -0.54
N TYR A 38 33.78 28.85 -0.07
CA TYR A 38 32.38 28.41 -0.07
C TYR A 38 32.00 27.96 1.34
N ASN A 39 30.72 28.10 1.66
CA ASN A 39 30.15 27.54 2.88
C ASN A 39 29.36 26.29 2.52
N VAL A 40 29.55 25.20 3.25
CA VAL A 40 28.71 24.02 3.15
C VAL A 40 27.84 23.95 4.38
N ILE A 41 26.52 23.99 4.16
CA ILE A 41 25.53 23.98 5.24
C ILE A 41 24.95 22.57 5.36
N SER A 42 25.05 22.01 6.55
CA SER A 42 24.59 20.66 6.82
C SER A 42 23.60 20.58 7.97
N PRO A 43 22.42 19.97 7.76
CA PRO A 43 21.54 19.56 8.84
C PRO A 43 21.94 18.21 9.48
N TYR A 44 23.03 17.59 8.99
CA TYR A 44 23.48 16.26 9.42
C TYR A 44 24.80 16.34 10.19
N SER A 45 25.11 15.29 10.94
CA SER A 45 26.40 15.18 11.63
C SER A 45 27.56 15.15 10.63
N VAL A 46 28.62 15.91 10.93
CA VAL A 46 29.87 15.92 10.16
C VAL A 46 30.95 14.98 10.73
N THR A 47 30.53 13.87 11.31
CA THR A 47 31.43 12.92 11.98
C THR A 47 32.56 12.45 11.06
N GLY A 48 33.79 12.49 11.58
CA GLY A 48 35.00 12.10 10.85
C GLY A 48 35.58 13.19 9.97
N LEU A 49 34.88 14.31 9.74
CA LEU A 49 35.44 15.44 9.02
C LEU A 49 36.39 16.23 9.93
N THR A 50 37.54 16.60 9.39
CA THR A 50 38.57 17.37 10.09
C THR A 50 38.93 18.63 9.32
N VAL A 51 39.50 19.60 10.02
CA VAL A 51 40.12 20.76 9.36
C VAL A 51 41.29 20.27 8.50
N GLN A 52 41.48 20.87 7.33
CA GLN A 52 42.40 20.42 6.26
C GLN A 52 42.01 19.11 5.56
N ALA A 53 40.83 18.54 5.86
CA ALA A 53 40.33 17.40 5.09
C ALA A 53 40.22 17.78 3.60
N PRO A 54 40.57 16.86 2.68
CA PRO A 54 40.53 17.17 1.26
C PRO A 54 39.09 17.37 0.79
N VAL A 55 38.88 18.36 -0.07
CA VAL A 55 37.63 18.54 -0.79
C VAL A 55 37.84 17.97 -2.19
N ARG A 56 36.95 17.06 -2.60
CA ARG A 56 37.04 16.38 -3.89
C ARG A 56 35.80 16.67 -4.73
N PHE A 57 35.96 17.10 -5.98
CA PHE A 57 34.86 17.19 -6.93
C PHE A 57 34.90 15.98 -7.84
N LYS A 58 33.84 15.16 -7.84
CA LYS A 58 33.77 13.91 -8.62
C LYS A 58 35.01 13.03 -8.47
N GLY A 59 35.57 12.96 -7.26
CA GLY A 59 36.76 12.18 -6.93
C GLY A 59 38.12 12.87 -7.12
N VAL A 60 38.17 14.02 -7.79
CA VAL A 60 39.41 14.81 -7.99
C VAL A 60 39.58 15.81 -6.85
N ARG A 61 40.77 15.90 -6.24
CA ARG A 61 41.03 16.89 -5.19
C ARG A 61 41.03 18.30 -5.80
N VAL A 62 40.18 19.16 -5.25
CA VAL A 62 39.96 20.54 -5.72
C VAL A 62 40.09 21.58 -4.61
N GLY A 63 40.45 21.15 -3.40
CA GLY A 63 40.47 22.05 -2.26
C GLY A 63 40.64 21.36 -0.92
N GLU A 64 40.34 22.12 0.13
CA GLU A 64 40.45 21.69 1.52
C GLU A 64 39.45 22.41 2.45
N VAL A 65 39.14 21.76 3.55
CA VAL A 65 38.32 22.32 4.64
C VAL A 65 39.14 23.32 5.44
N LYS A 66 38.65 24.56 5.56
CA LYS A 66 39.29 25.64 6.32
C LYS A 66 38.81 25.70 7.77
N SER A 67 37.51 25.53 8.00
CA SER A 67 36.94 25.55 9.34
C SER A 67 35.63 24.76 9.42
N ILE A 68 35.31 24.30 10.62
CA ILE A 68 34.08 23.57 10.95
C ILE A 68 33.48 24.26 12.17
N GLY A 69 32.22 24.67 12.09
CA GLY A 69 31.51 25.33 13.16
C GLY A 69 30.00 25.19 13.03
N PHE A 70 29.25 25.92 13.84
CA PHE A 70 27.80 25.99 13.75
C PHE A 70 27.37 27.23 12.97
N ASP A 71 26.28 27.14 12.21
CA ASP A 71 25.73 28.32 11.50
C ASP A 71 25.21 29.34 12.54
N PRO A 72 25.70 30.60 12.54
CA PRO A 72 25.22 31.64 13.46
C PRO A 72 23.71 31.91 13.36
N ARG A 73 23.09 31.64 12.21
CA ARG A 73 21.66 31.83 11.96
C ARG A 73 20.82 30.67 12.49
N ASN A 74 21.38 29.46 12.51
CA ASN A 74 20.69 28.26 12.97
C ASN A 74 21.68 27.29 13.64
N PRO A 75 21.74 27.28 14.99
CA PRO A 75 22.67 26.42 15.74
C PRO A 75 22.46 24.92 15.52
N ARG A 76 21.33 24.49 14.93
CA ARG A 76 21.10 23.07 14.57
C ARG A 76 21.84 22.66 13.30
N MET A 77 22.36 23.62 12.53
CA MET A 77 23.08 23.38 11.29
C MET A 77 24.58 23.56 11.53
N VAL A 78 25.36 22.66 10.94
CA VAL A 78 26.82 22.76 10.88
C VAL A 78 27.19 23.54 9.63
N GLN A 79 28.06 24.54 9.79
CA GLN A 79 28.68 25.27 8.70
C GLN A 79 30.13 24.84 8.56
N VAL A 80 30.48 24.33 7.38
CA VAL A 80 31.84 23.96 7.01
C VAL A 80 32.34 24.94 5.97
N GLN A 81 33.40 25.70 6.27
CA GLN A 81 34.02 26.59 5.30
C GLN A 81 35.07 25.81 4.50
N VAL A 82 34.99 25.89 3.19
CA VAL A 82 35.89 25.20 2.27
C VAL A 82 36.54 26.19 1.31
N SER A 83 37.80 25.92 0.99
CA SER A 83 38.54 26.64 -0.06
C SER A 83 38.64 25.72 -1.26
N ILE A 84 38.10 26.17 -2.40
CA ILE A 84 38.07 25.40 -3.65
C ILE A 84 38.85 26.16 -4.72
N ASP A 85 39.62 25.44 -5.52
CA ASP A 85 40.40 25.99 -6.63
C ASP A 85 39.51 26.77 -7.60
N ALA A 86 39.99 27.95 -8.02
CA ALA A 86 39.21 28.88 -8.86
C ALA A 86 38.77 28.28 -10.21
N ASN A 87 39.47 27.25 -10.69
CA ASN A 87 39.24 26.54 -11.95
C ASN A 87 38.20 25.41 -11.83
N THR A 88 37.67 25.15 -10.63
CA THR A 88 36.70 24.07 -10.42
C THR A 88 35.30 24.53 -10.86
N PRO A 89 34.61 23.78 -11.74
CA PRO A 89 33.29 24.16 -12.24
C PRO A 89 32.19 23.87 -11.21
N ILE A 90 32.03 24.76 -10.23
CA ILE A 90 30.95 24.70 -9.24
C ILE A 90 29.67 25.35 -9.81
N THR A 91 28.61 24.56 -9.84
CA THR A 91 27.29 24.90 -10.40
C THR A 91 26.24 25.01 -9.30
N LYS A 92 25.05 25.53 -9.62
CA LYS A 92 23.90 25.51 -8.69
C LYS A 92 23.40 24.11 -8.35
N ALA A 93 23.62 23.14 -9.24
CA ALA A 93 23.32 21.73 -8.99
C ALA A 93 24.42 21.00 -8.20
N THR A 94 25.50 21.71 -7.80
CA THR A 94 26.55 21.12 -6.97
C THR A 94 26.06 20.96 -5.53
N PHE A 95 26.21 19.76 -5.00
CA PHE A 95 25.93 19.43 -3.60
C PHE A 95 27.13 18.74 -2.96
N ALA A 96 27.23 18.83 -1.63
CA ALA A 96 28.27 18.21 -0.86
C ALA A 96 27.77 16.94 -0.16
N GLU A 97 28.62 15.94 -0.05
CA GLU A 97 28.39 14.71 0.70
C GLU A 97 29.65 14.37 1.50
N LEU A 98 29.47 13.74 2.66
CA LEU A 98 30.60 13.17 3.39
C LEU A 98 30.90 11.77 2.89
N ALA A 99 32.14 11.55 2.51
CA ALA A 99 32.62 10.25 2.06
C ALA A 99 33.75 9.77 2.97
N PRO A 100 33.79 8.46 3.30
CA PRO A 100 34.83 7.91 4.16
C PRO A 100 36.18 7.90 3.45
N GLN A 101 37.22 8.33 4.17
CA GLN A 101 38.62 8.24 3.76
C GLN A 101 39.22 6.93 4.29
N GLY A 102 38.76 5.81 3.74
CA GLY A 102 39.18 4.46 4.16
C GLY A 102 38.44 3.97 5.41
N VAL A 103 39.09 3.09 6.18
CA VAL A 103 38.46 2.35 7.30
C VAL A 103 38.74 3.00 8.67
N THR A 104 39.50 4.09 8.71
CA THR A 104 39.94 4.76 9.96
C THR A 104 38.87 5.66 10.58
N GLY A 105 37.71 5.79 9.95
CA GLY A 105 36.63 6.69 10.39
C GLY A 105 36.86 8.17 10.06
N LEU A 106 37.96 8.51 9.38
CA LEU A 106 38.14 9.83 8.79
C LEU A 106 37.25 9.99 7.57
N SER A 107 36.78 11.21 7.34
CA SER A 107 35.91 11.56 6.22
C SER A 107 36.51 12.73 5.44
N TYR A 108 36.25 12.73 4.13
CA TYR A 108 36.53 13.85 3.25
C TYR A 108 35.22 14.42 2.69
N LEU A 109 35.29 15.65 2.20
CA LEU A 109 34.13 16.29 1.58
C LEU A 109 34.11 15.98 0.08
N SER A 110 33.07 15.30 -0.38
CA SER A 110 32.83 15.00 -1.80
C SER A 110 31.80 15.97 -2.36
N LEU A 111 32.18 16.70 -3.38
CA LEU A 111 31.30 17.56 -4.16
C LEU A 111 30.87 16.79 -5.41
N ASN A 112 29.56 16.69 -5.61
CA ASN A 112 28.92 16.04 -6.73
C ASN A 112 27.95 17.02 -7.40
N ASP A 113 27.51 16.71 -8.61
CA ASP A 113 26.58 17.55 -9.38
C ASP A 113 25.38 16.68 -9.77
N ALA A 114 24.16 17.16 -9.47
CA ALA A 114 22.91 16.45 -9.78
C ALA A 114 22.56 16.47 -11.29
N GLY A 115 23.30 17.23 -12.11
CA GLY A 115 23.14 17.32 -13.56
C GLY A 115 21.92 18.10 -14.02
N THR A 116 21.27 18.84 -13.12
CA THR A 116 19.99 19.52 -13.36
C THR A 116 20.13 20.99 -13.76
N ASP A 117 21.09 21.72 -13.17
CA ASP A 117 21.34 23.15 -13.43
C ASP A 117 22.86 23.45 -13.45
N PHE A 118 23.37 23.68 -14.65
CA PHE A 118 24.79 23.99 -14.91
C PHE A 118 25.13 25.47 -14.75
N SER A 119 24.18 26.31 -14.32
CA SER A 119 24.45 27.73 -14.07
C SER A 119 25.53 27.88 -12.99
N PRO A 120 26.54 28.75 -13.19
CA PRO A 120 27.56 28.99 -12.18
C PRO A 120 26.95 29.44 -10.85
N LEU A 121 27.48 28.92 -9.74
CA LEU A 121 27.07 29.37 -8.42
C LEU A 121 27.54 30.80 -8.20
N ALA A 122 26.59 31.74 -8.19
CA ALA A 122 26.88 33.17 -8.12
C ALA A 122 27.52 33.53 -6.78
N HIS A 123 28.64 34.25 -6.84
CA HIS A 123 29.28 34.82 -5.67
C HIS A 123 28.70 36.21 -5.43
N ALA A 124 27.87 36.36 -4.40
CA ALA A 124 27.40 37.67 -3.99
C ALA A 124 28.58 38.46 -3.37
N PRO A 125 28.70 39.78 -3.61
CA PRO A 125 29.77 40.58 -3.02
C PRO A 125 29.75 40.48 -1.49
N GLY A 126 30.83 39.96 -0.91
CA GLY A 126 30.99 39.84 0.55
C GLY A 126 30.40 38.60 1.22
N GLN A 127 29.81 37.66 0.47
CA GLN A 127 29.32 36.39 1.03
C GLN A 127 29.80 35.18 0.21
N ALA A 128 30.36 34.19 0.90
CA ALA A 128 30.69 32.90 0.32
C ALA A 128 29.39 32.15 -0.04
N PRO A 129 29.25 31.58 -1.24
CA PRO A 129 28.04 30.86 -1.62
C PRO A 129 27.83 29.62 -0.75
N ASP A 130 26.55 29.35 -0.45
CA ASP A 130 26.14 28.19 0.33
C ASP A 130 25.93 26.98 -0.61
N ILE A 131 26.61 25.86 -0.33
CA ILE A 131 26.45 24.56 -0.98
C ILE A 131 25.64 23.66 -0.04
N PRO A 132 24.53 23.07 -0.49
CA PRO A 132 23.73 22.18 0.34
C PRO A 132 24.45 20.85 0.58
N MET A 133 24.32 20.29 1.78
CA MET A 133 24.83 18.96 2.11
C MET A 133 23.73 17.89 2.01
N HIS A 134 24.05 16.80 1.30
CA HIS A 134 23.23 15.59 1.22
C HIS A 134 23.70 14.54 2.24
N PRO A 135 22.78 13.66 2.68
CA PRO A 135 23.14 12.57 3.58
C PRO A 135 24.08 11.60 2.88
N SER A 136 25.11 11.13 3.58
CA SER A 136 26.03 10.13 3.01
C SER A 136 25.35 8.78 2.82
N PHE A 137 25.88 7.96 1.89
CA PHE A 137 25.35 6.62 1.62
C PHE A 137 25.21 5.76 2.89
N ILE A 138 26.20 5.80 3.80
CA ILE A 138 26.16 5.06 5.07
C ILE A 138 25.04 5.57 5.98
N GLN A 139 24.79 6.88 6.02
CA GLN A 139 23.68 7.44 6.79
C GLN A 139 22.32 7.04 6.22
N VAL A 140 22.18 7.03 4.89
CA VAL A 140 20.97 6.55 4.21
C VAL A 140 20.74 5.08 4.53
N LEU A 141 21.77 4.24 4.43
CA LEU A 141 21.68 2.81 4.74
C LEU A 141 21.30 2.56 6.20
N SER A 142 21.91 3.28 7.15
CA SER A 142 21.58 3.18 8.58
C SER A 142 20.11 3.51 8.84
N ARG A 143 19.62 4.62 8.29
CA ARG A 143 18.21 5.04 8.45
C ARG A 143 17.25 4.05 7.82
N SER A 144 17.58 3.53 6.64
CA SER A 144 16.81 2.48 5.99
C SER A 144 16.77 1.21 6.83
N GLY A 145 17.89 0.80 7.44
CA GLY A 145 17.95 -0.34 8.36
C GLY A 145 17.06 -0.15 9.59
N GLU A 146 17.11 1.02 10.23
CA GLU A 146 16.21 1.35 11.35
C GLU A 146 14.73 1.29 10.95
N SER A 147 14.39 1.79 9.76
CA SER A 147 13.03 1.74 9.23
C SER A 147 12.56 0.31 9.00
N LEU A 148 13.42 -0.55 8.42
CA LEU A 148 13.11 -1.97 8.21
C LEU A 148 12.89 -2.70 9.54
N VAL A 149 13.71 -2.43 10.56
CA VAL A 149 13.52 -3.02 11.89
C VAL A 149 12.18 -2.58 12.51
N LYS A 150 11.82 -1.30 12.37
CA LYS A 150 10.52 -0.80 12.85
C LYS A 150 9.35 -1.47 12.14
N GLN A 151 9.41 -1.57 10.82
CA GLN A 151 8.36 -2.23 10.03
C GLN A 151 8.24 -3.72 10.38
N GLY A 152 9.37 -4.41 10.59
CA GLY A 152 9.39 -5.81 11.03
C GLY A 152 8.76 -6.00 12.41
N ASN A 153 9.09 -5.11 13.36
CA ASN A 153 8.47 -5.14 14.69
C ASN A 153 6.96 -4.87 14.62
N GLU A 154 6.53 -3.89 13.82
CA GLU A 154 5.11 -3.58 13.66
C GLU A 154 4.33 -4.75 13.05
N LEU A 155 4.90 -5.43 12.06
CA LEU A 155 4.32 -6.66 11.51
C LEU A 155 4.21 -7.75 12.57
N ALA A 156 5.28 -7.97 13.36
CA ALA A 156 5.26 -8.94 14.44
C ALA A 156 4.17 -8.63 15.48
N PHE A 157 3.99 -7.35 15.85
CA PHE A 157 2.91 -6.93 16.74
C PHE A 157 1.53 -7.20 16.17
N ARG A 158 1.28 -6.86 14.90
CA ARG A 158 -0.01 -7.12 14.23
C ARG A 158 -0.30 -8.61 14.10
N MET A 159 0.70 -9.43 13.82
CA MET A 159 0.55 -10.88 13.81
C MET A 159 0.22 -11.43 15.20
N ASN A 160 0.86 -10.90 16.24
CA ASN A 160 0.57 -11.31 17.61
C ASN A 160 -0.85 -10.90 18.03
N ASP A 161 -1.31 -9.73 17.59
CA ASP A 161 -2.67 -9.25 17.82
C ASP A 161 -3.73 -10.15 17.15
N LEU A 162 -3.49 -10.56 15.90
CA LEU A 162 -4.34 -11.53 15.19
C LEU A 162 -4.35 -12.92 15.85
N LEU A 163 -3.25 -13.31 16.50
CA LEU A 163 -3.12 -14.59 17.20
C LEU A 163 -3.54 -14.51 18.67
N ASP A 164 -3.99 -13.34 19.12
CA ASP A 164 -4.38 -13.15 20.51
C ASP A 164 -5.62 -13.99 20.88
N GLU A 165 -5.79 -14.22 22.18
CA GLU A 165 -6.80 -15.11 22.74
C GLU A 165 -8.23 -14.66 22.36
N GLU A 166 -8.47 -13.36 22.25
CA GLU A 166 -9.78 -12.80 21.83
C GLU A 166 -10.08 -13.12 20.36
N ASN A 167 -9.12 -12.91 19.45
CA ASN A 167 -9.26 -13.24 18.03
C ASN A 167 -9.41 -14.74 17.79
N ARG A 168 -8.70 -15.59 18.55
CA ARG A 168 -8.87 -17.05 18.52
C ARG A 168 -10.26 -17.48 18.97
N LYS A 169 -10.85 -16.83 19.98
CA LYS A 169 -12.23 -17.08 20.41
C LYS A 169 -13.24 -16.70 19.34
N HIS A 170 -13.08 -15.52 18.72
CA HIS A 170 -13.94 -15.10 17.61
C HIS A 170 -13.85 -16.04 16.42
N PHE A 171 -12.64 -16.45 16.03
CA PHE A 171 -12.45 -17.39 14.93
C PHE A 171 -13.09 -18.76 15.22
N THR A 172 -12.90 -19.27 16.43
CA THR A 172 -13.50 -20.53 16.89
C THR A 172 -15.04 -20.43 16.96
N ALA A 173 -15.57 -19.29 17.39
CA ALA A 173 -17.01 -19.05 17.42
C ALA A 173 -17.61 -19.03 16.01
N THR A 174 -16.97 -18.35 15.06
CA THR A 174 -17.40 -18.31 13.66
C THR A 174 -17.42 -19.70 13.04
N LEU A 175 -16.38 -20.52 13.26
CA LEU A 175 -16.35 -21.90 12.78
C LEU A 175 -17.48 -22.74 13.37
N ARG A 176 -17.76 -22.59 14.66
CA ARG A 176 -18.88 -23.28 15.32
C ARG A 176 -20.24 -22.84 14.78
N HIS A 177 -20.44 -21.56 14.48
CA HIS A 177 -21.68 -21.08 13.86
C HIS A 177 -21.86 -21.61 12.43
N LEU A 178 -20.78 -21.76 11.66
CA LEU A 178 -20.83 -22.36 10.32
C LEU A 178 -21.22 -23.85 10.37
N ASP A 179 -20.67 -24.60 11.33
CA ASP A 179 -21.07 -25.99 11.56
C ASP A 179 -22.56 -26.09 11.92
N GLN A 180 -23.04 -25.21 12.80
CA GLN A 180 -24.43 -25.19 13.23
C GLN A 180 -25.38 -24.86 12.08
N ALA A 181 -25.06 -23.83 11.29
CA ALA A 181 -25.85 -23.46 10.11
C ALA A 181 -25.88 -24.59 9.07
N SER A 182 -24.77 -25.30 8.90
CA SER A 182 -24.69 -26.46 7.99
C SER A 182 -25.56 -27.63 8.47
N ALA A 183 -25.62 -27.85 9.79
CA ALA A 183 -26.48 -28.86 10.39
C ALA A 183 -27.98 -28.51 10.25
N GLU A 184 -28.35 -27.25 10.50
CA GLU A 184 -29.73 -26.76 10.32
C GLU A 184 -30.19 -26.86 8.86
N LEU A 185 -29.29 -26.60 7.89
CA LEU A 185 -29.55 -26.80 6.47
C LEU A 185 -29.81 -28.27 6.13
N ALA A 186 -29.05 -29.20 6.72
CA ALA A 186 -29.24 -30.63 6.53
C ALA A 186 -30.58 -31.12 7.14
N GLU A 187 -30.96 -30.59 8.31
CA GLU A 187 -32.25 -30.88 8.93
C GLU A 187 -33.42 -30.33 8.10
N LEU A 188 -33.30 -29.12 7.55
CA LEU A 188 -34.30 -28.54 6.67
C LEU A 188 -34.49 -29.37 5.39
N GLU A 189 -33.40 -29.85 4.79
CA GLU A 189 -33.46 -30.74 3.63
C GLU A 189 -34.20 -32.05 3.97
N ALA A 190 -33.88 -32.65 5.12
CA ALA A 190 -34.54 -33.86 5.61
C ALA A 190 -36.04 -33.64 5.90
N ALA A 191 -36.41 -32.48 6.44
CA ALA A 191 -37.79 -32.12 6.73
C ALA A 191 -38.63 -31.80 5.48
N LEU A 192 -37.99 -31.31 4.40
CA LEU A 192 -38.66 -30.98 3.14
C LEU A 192 -38.83 -32.19 2.20
N GLN A 193 -38.01 -33.24 2.33
CA GLN A 193 -38.13 -34.46 1.50
C GLN A 193 -39.53 -35.10 1.48
N PRO A 194 -40.23 -35.29 2.62
CA PRO A 194 -41.57 -35.90 2.64
C PRO A 194 -42.60 -35.03 1.92
N ALA A 195 -42.58 -33.72 2.17
CA ALA A 195 -43.50 -32.77 1.55
C ALA A 195 -43.31 -32.71 0.01
N LEU A 196 -42.07 -32.78 -0.47
CA LEU A 196 -41.77 -32.85 -1.90
C LEU A 196 -42.20 -34.19 -2.54
N ARG A 197 -42.18 -35.30 -1.79
CA ARG A 197 -42.68 -36.60 -2.27
C ARG A 197 -44.21 -36.67 -2.35
N GLU A 198 -44.92 -36.00 -1.45
CA GLU A 198 -46.40 -36.00 -1.41
C GLU A 198 -47.06 -34.91 -2.27
N LEU A 199 -46.27 -33.93 -2.74
CA LEU A 199 -46.74 -32.86 -3.62
C LEU A 199 -47.38 -33.38 -4.92
N PRO A 200 -46.77 -34.31 -5.67
CA PRO A 200 -47.34 -34.82 -6.93
C PRO A 200 -48.67 -35.56 -6.74
N SER A 201 -48.81 -36.34 -5.66
CA SER A 201 -50.04 -37.08 -5.35
C SER A 201 -51.16 -36.14 -4.90
N THR A 202 -50.84 -35.11 -4.12
CA THR A 202 -51.79 -34.07 -3.72
C THR A 202 -52.30 -33.29 -4.93
N ILE A 203 -51.39 -32.87 -5.83
CA ILE A 203 -51.75 -32.21 -7.09
C ILE A 203 -52.65 -33.10 -7.97
N ALA A 204 -52.33 -34.39 -8.08
CA ALA A 204 -53.13 -35.34 -8.83
C ALA A 204 -54.54 -35.53 -8.22
N ALA A 205 -54.64 -35.64 -6.90
CA ALA A 205 -55.91 -35.75 -6.19
C ALA A 205 -56.77 -34.49 -6.37
N THR A 206 -56.20 -33.29 -6.21
CA THR A 206 -56.91 -32.02 -6.44
C THR A 206 -57.40 -31.90 -7.88
N ARG A 207 -56.58 -32.29 -8.87
CA ARG A 207 -56.97 -32.27 -10.29
C ARG A 207 -58.13 -33.22 -10.58
N SER A 208 -58.10 -34.42 -10.00
CA SER A 208 -59.17 -35.41 -10.11
C SER A 208 -60.48 -34.91 -9.48
N THR A 209 -60.42 -34.38 -8.25
CA THR A 209 -61.58 -33.77 -7.58
C THR A 209 -62.17 -32.62 -8.40
N MET A 210 -61.34 -31.79 -9.01
CA MET A 210 -61.79 -30.68 -9.86
C MET A 210 -62.51 -31.18 -11.12
N GLN A 211 -62.01 -32.25 -11.75
CA GLN A 211 -62.66 -32.88 -12.90
C GLN A 211 -64.03 -33.47 -12.52
N SER A 212 -64.11 -34.19 -11.40
CA SER A 212 -65.38 -34.73 -10.90
C SER A 212 -66.37 -33.64 -10.52
N SER A 213 -65.90 -32.54 -9.93
CA SER A 213 -66.74 -31.37 -9.63
C SER A 213 -67.29 -30.72 -10.90
N GLN A 214 -66.49 -30.58 -11.95
CA GLN A 214 -66.94 -30.02 -13.23
C GLN A 214 -67.99 -30.91 -13.90
N GLN A 215 -67.84 -32.24 -13.82
CA GLN A 215 -68.83 -33.18 -14.32
C GLN A 215 -70.13 -33.11 -13.52
N LEU A 216 -70.05 -33.02 -12.19
CA LEU A 216 -71.22 -32.90 -11.33
C LEU A 216 -72.02 -31.62 -11.63
N VAL A 217 -71.34 -30.48 -11.80
CA VAL A 217 -72.00 -29.21 -12.16
C VAL A 217 -72.75 -29.34 -13.49
N ARG A 218 -72.15 -29.97 -14.51
CA ARG A 218 -72.81 -30.19 -15.80
C ARG A 218 -74.04 -31.10 -15.70
N HIS A 219 -73.94 -32.21 -14.96
CA HIS A 219 -75.07 -33.10 -14.75
C HIS A 219 -76.20 -32.46 -13.95
N LEU A 220 -75.87 -31.52 -13.05
CA LEU A 220 -76.86 -30.74 -12.31
C LEU A 220 -77.54 -29.68 -13.18
N ASP A 221 -76.82 -29.04 -14.10
CA ASP A 221 -77.44 -28.15 -15.11
C ASP A 221 -78.41 -28.92 -16.00
N ASP A 222 -78.05 -30.13 -16.44
CA ASP A 222 -78.91 -31.01 -17.23
C ASP A 222 -80.15 -31.48 -16.43
N LEU A 223 -79.97 -31.84 -15.15
CA LEU A 223 -81.07 -32.19 -14.23
C LEU A 223 -81.99 -31.01 -13.94
N ALA A 224 -81.43 -29.80 -13.76
CA ALA A 224 -82.20 -28.59 -13.52
C ALA A 224 -83.01 -28.16 -14.76
N LEU A 225 -82.47 -28.36 -15.96
CA LEU A 225 -83.19 -28.18 -17.22
C LEU A 225 -84.28 -29.24 -17.44
N ALA A 226 -84.08 -30.47 -16.98
CA ALA A 226 -85.04 -31.57 -17.08
C ALA A 226 -86.15 -31.54 -16.00
N ALA A 227 -85.89 -30.98 -14.82
CA ALA A 227 -86.75 -31.07 -13.63
C ALA A 227 -87.61 -29.81 -13.36
N LYS A 228 -88.32 -29.30 -14.38
CA LYS A 228 -89.43 -28.35 -14.16
C LYS A 228 -90.61 -29.03 -13.42
N ALA A 229 -90.46 -29.30 -12.11
CA ALA A 229 -91.48 -29.48 -11.02
C ALA A 229 -91.09 -30.57 -9.98
N PRO A 230 -91.63 -30.54 -8.73
CA PRO A 230 -91.40 -29.57 -7.67
C PRO A 230 -90.34 -30.05 -6.64
N LEU A 231 -89.67 -29.05 -6.04
CA LEU A 231 -88.42 -29.11 -5.30
C LEU A 231 -88.64 -28.94 -3.79
N GLN A 232 -88.58 -30.00 -2.98
CA GLN A 232 -88.53 -29.85 -1.51
C GLN A 232 -87.41 -30.62 -0.82
N GLN A 233 -86.76 -31.58 -1.49
CA GLN A 233 -85.69 -32.39 -0.89
C GLN A 233 -84.27 -31.95 -1.32
N LEU A 234 -84.16 -30.96 -2.21
CA LEU A 234 -82.89 -30.45 -2.77
C LEU A 234 -82.28 -29.27 -1.99
N ASN A 235 -83.03 -28.64 -1.08
CA ASN A 235 -82.54 -27.47 -0.34
C ASN A 235 -81.37 -27.79 0.60
N GLY A 236 -81.35 -28.98 1.21
CA GLY A 236 -80.24 -29.40 2.09
C GLY A 236 -78.95 -29.70 1.34
N THR A 237 -79.05 -30.36 0.19
CA THR A 237 -77.90 -30.74 -0.65
C THR A 237 -77.29 -29.52 -1.35
N SER A 238 -78.11 -28.55 -1.75
CA SER A 238 -77.64 -27.29 -2.34
C SER A 238 -76.77 -26.46 -1.38
N VAL A 239 -77.15 -26.38 -0.09
CA VAL A 239 -76.38 -25.65 0.93
C VAL A 239 -75.05 -26.34 1.21
N ALA A 240 -75.05 -27.66 1.39
CA ALA A 240 -73.83 -28.43 1.61
C ALA A 240 -72.87 -28.36 0.40
N LEU A 241 -73.40 -28.40 -0.82
CA LEU A 241 -72.64 -28.23 -2.06
C LEU A 241 -72.10 -26.80 -2.23
N HIS A 242 -72.87 -25.78 -1.86
CA HIS A 242 -72.38 -24.40 -1.87
C HIS A 242 -71.24 -24.19 -0.88
N GLN A 243 -71.34 -24.78 0.32
CA GLN A 243 -70.25 -24.75 1.29
C GLN A 243 -69.00 -25.47 0.76
N LEU A 244 -69.14 -26.65 0.15
CA LEU A 244 -68.03 -27.37 -0.50
C LEU A 244 -67.42 -26.62 -1.69
N ALA A 245 -68.24 -26.00 -2.53
CA ALA A 245 -67.76 -25.20 -3.66
C ALA A 245 -67.03 -23.94 -3.16
N SER A 246 -67.54 -23.28 -2.12
CA SER A 246 -66.93 -22.10 -1.52
C SER A 246 -65.61 -22.42 -0.81
N SER A 247 -65.52 -23.55 -0.10
CA SER A 247 -64.29 -23.99 0.55
C SER A 247 -63.24 -24.48 -0.45
N GLY A 248 -63.68 -25.12 -1.55
CA GLY A 248 -62.84 -25.45 -2.70
C GLY A 248 -62.28 -24.20 -3.37
N GLN A 249 -63.11 -23.17 -3.61
CA GLN A 249 -62.66 -21.89 -4.15
C GLN A 249 -61.68 -21.15 -3.23
N GLN A 250 -61.92 -21.13 -1.92
CA GLN A 250 -60.99 -20.51 -0.96
C GLN A 250 -59.64 -21.24 -0.91
N SER A 251 -59.64 -22.57 -0.97
CA SER A 251 -58.39 -23.36 -0.97
C SER A 251 -57.58 -23.12 -2.24
N VAL A 252 -58.24 -23.00 -3.40
CA VAL A 252 -57.60 -22.66 -4.67
C VAL A 252 -57.06 -21.23 -4.66
N ALA A 253 -57.79 -20.28 -4.07
CA ALA A 253 -57.34 -18.90 -3.93
C ALA A 253 -56.09 -18.80 -3.04
N VAL A 254 -56.03 -19.51 -1.91
CA VAL A 254 -54.84 -19.52 -1.05
C VAL A 254 -53.64 -20.13 -1.75
N LEU A 255 -53.82 -21.27 -2.45
CA LEU A 255 -52.73 -21.90 -3.21
C LEU A 255 -52.22 -21.02 -4.35
N ASN A 256 -53.14 -20.40 -5.10
CA ASN A 256 -52.82 -19.59 -6.27
C ASN A 256 -52.23 -18.22 -5.91
N ASP A 257 -52.78 -17.55 -4.90
CA ASP A 257 -52.46 -16.16 -4.60
C ASP A 257 -51.45 -16.01 -3.46
N GLN A 258 -51.31 -17.00 -2.57
CA GLN A 258 -50.36 -16.92 -1.45
C GLN A 258 -49.22 -17.94 -1.59
N THR A 259 -49.50 -19.20 -1.91
CA THR A 259 -48.49 -20.25 -1.84
C THR A 259 -47.57 -20.29 -3.05
N LEU A 260 -48.11 -20.23 -4.28
CA LEU A 260 -47.31 -20.23 -5.51
C LEU A 260 -46.34 -19.04 -5.62
N PRO A 261 -46.74 -17.78 -5.30
CA PRO A 261 -45.82 -16.65 -5.35
C PRO A 261 -44.70 -16.75 -4.30
N GLN A 262 -45.01 -17.23 -3.09
CA GLN A 262 -44.02 -17.41 -2.02
C GLN A 262 -43.00 -18.49 -2.37
N LEU A 263 -43.43 -19.61 -2.96
CA LEU A 263 -42.53 -20.65 -3.44
C LEU A 263 -41.64 -20.13 -4.58
N ASN A 264 -42.20 -19.37 -5.52
CA ASN A 264 -41.42 -18.78 -6.62
C ASN A 264 -40.39 -17.77 -6.10
N ALA A 265 -40.77 -16.93 -5.13
CA ALA A 265 -39.85 -16.01 -4.45
C ALA A 265 -38.73 -16.76 -3.71
N LEU A 266 -39.06 -17.83 -2.98
CA LEU A 266 -38.07 -18.65 -2.27
C LEU A 266 -37.08 -19.31 -3.23
N THR A 267 -37.57 -19.82 -4.37
CA THR A 267 -36.74 -20.45 -5.40
C THR A 267 -35.80 -19.43 -6.04
N GLN A 268 -36.29 -18.20 -6.29
CA GLN A 268 -35.45 -17.10 -6.77
C GLN A 268 -34.40 -16.69 -5.75
N SER A 269 -34.76 -16.58 -4.46
CA SER A 269 -33.80 -16.26 -3.39
C SER A 269 -32.74 -17.35 -3.23
N LEU A 270 -33.09 -18.63 -3.37
CA LEU A 270 -32.14 -19.75 -3.33
C LEU A 270 -31.20 -19.74 -4.55
N LEU A 271 -31.73 -19.47 -5.75
CA LEU A 271 -30.92 -19.31 -6.96
C LEU A 271 -29.95 -18.13 -6.85
N GLN A 272 -30.41 -16.99 -6.32
CA GLN A 272 -29.59 -15.80 -6.10
C GLN A 272 -28.49 -16.07 -5.07
N SER A 273 -28.84 -16.67 -3.93
CA SER A 273 -27.89 -16.99 -2.86
C SER A 273 -26.83 -18.00 -3.30
N SER A 274 -27.22 -19.00 -4.10
CA SER A 274 -26.30 -19.97 -4.71
C SER A 274 -25.32 -19.30 -5.69
N GLN A 275 -25.80 -18.32 -6.48
CA GLN A 275 -24.94 -17.54 -7.36
C GLN A 275 -23.96 -16.66 -6.56
N ASP A 276 -24.40 -16.03 -5.48
CA ASP A 276 -23.56 -15.20 -4.63
C ASP A 276 -22.48 -16.03 -3.91
N LEU A 277 -22.83 -17.21 -3.40
CA LEU A 277 -21.87 -18.18 -2.85
C LEU A 277 -20.88 -18.67 -3.93
N GLY A 278 -21.37 -18.94 -5.14
CA GLY A 278 -20.54 -19.34 -6.28
C GLY A 278 -19.59 -18.22 -6.75
N ASN A 279 -20.01 -16.96 -6.64
CA ASN A 279 -19.18 -15.78 -6.93
C ASN A 279 -18.11 -15.62 -5.85
N LEU A 280 -18.49 -15.70 -4.57
CA LEU A 280 -17.57 -15.63 -3.44
C LEU A 280 -16.52 -16.75 -3.49
N SER A 281 -16.90 -17.99 -3.81
CA SER A 281 -15.97 -19.12 -3.95
C SER A 281 -14.96 -18.90 -5.08
N ARG A 282 -15.39 -18.30 -6.20
CA ARG A 282 -14.50 -17.95 -7.31
C ARG A 282 -13.58 -16.79 -6.94
N GLU A 283 -14.10 -15.78 -6.27
CA GLU A 283 -13.34 -14.61 -5.81
C GLU A 283 -12.27 -15.02 -4.79
N LEU A 284 -12.60 -15.91 -3.84
CA LEU A 284 -11.64 -16.50 -2.89
C LEU A 284 -10.56 -17.33 -3.58
N ARG A 285 -10.92 -18.10 -4.62
CA ARG A 285 -9.95 -18.89 -5.40
C ARG A 285 -9.03 -18.02 -6.24
N GLN A 286 -9.54 -16.94 -6.82
CA GLN A 286 -8.79 -16.06 -7.71
C GLN A 286 -7.98 -15.02 -6.94
N ASN A 287 -8.46 -14.56 -5.79
CA ASN A 287 -7.85 -13.51 -4.98
C ASN A 287 -7.88 -13.84 -3.47
N PRO A 288 -7.16 -14.88 -3.00
CA PRO A 288 -7.12 -15.27 -1.59
C PRO A 288 -6.55 -14.16 -0.68
N GLN A 289 -5.75 -13.24 -1.23
CA GLN A 289 -5.13 -12.15 -0.49
C GLN A 289 -6.11 -11.02 -0.12
N SER A 290 -7.30 -11.00 -0.73
CA SER A 290 -8.36 -10.02 -0.42
C SER A 290 -8.90 -10.15 1.01
N LEU A 291 -8.80 -11.34 1.62
CA LEU A 291 -9.15 -11.58 3.03
C LEU A 291 -8.22 -10.86 4.01
N LEU A 292 -6.95 -10.67 3.64
CA LEU A 292 -5.92 -10.09 4.51
C LEU A 292 -5.75 -8.58 4.24
N TYR A 293 -5.87 -8.14 3.00
CA TYR A 293 -5.62 -6.74 2.61
C TYR A 293 -6.88 -5.91 2.33
N GLY A 294 -8.08 -6.53 2.39
CA GLY A 294 -9.32 -5.91 1.94
C GLY A 294 -9.37 -5.76 0.42
N ARG A 295 -10.54 -5.42 -0.14
CA ARG A 295 -10.67 -5.20 -1.59
C ARG A 295 -9.76 -4.03 -2.00
N GLY A 296 -8.74 -4.31 -2.82
CA GLY A 296 -7.97 -3.27 -3.48
C GLY A 296 -8.91 -2.37 -4.28
N ALA A 297 -8.75 -1.05 -4.14
CA ALA A 297 -9.58 -0.08 -4.87
C ALA A 297 -9.56 -0.41 -6.36
N PRO A 298 -10.72 -0.48 -7.04
CA PRO A 298 -10.76 -0.79 -8.46
C PRO A 298 -9.93 0.24 -9.23
N PRO A 299 -9.22 -0.17 -10.30
CA PRO A 299 -8.45 0.76 -11.11
C PRO A 299 -9.38 1.88 -11.61
N PRO A 300 -8.90 3.14 -11.60
CA PRO A 300 -9.71 4.29 -11.96
C PRO A 300 -10.27 4.11 -13.36
N GLY A 301 -11.58 4.33 -13.52
CA GLY A 301 -12.25 4.26 -14.82
C GLY A 301 -11.91 5.46 -15.72
N PRO A 302 -12.28 5.39 -17.02
CA PRO A 302 -12.09 6.50 -17.95
C PRO A 302 -12.70 7.79 -17.39
N GLY A 303 -11.89 8.85 -17.23
CA GLY A 303 -12.31 10.14 -16.67
C GLY A 303 -12.02 10.34 -15.17
N GLN A 304 -11.49 9.34 -14.46
CA GLN A 304 -11.00 9.50 -13.08
C GLN A 304 -9.49 9.74 -13.03
N SER A 305 -9.02 10.52 -12.05
CA SER A 305 -7.61 10.82 -11.84
C SER A 305 -6.80 9.54 -11.64
N GLY A 306 -5.88 9.23 -12.56
CA GLY A 306 -5.06 8.02 -12.55
C GLY A 306 -5.37 7.01 -13.67
N PHE A 307 -6.34 7.28 -14.56
CA PHE A 307 -6.58 6.45 -15.75
C PHE A 307 -5.45 6.62 -16.77
N ALA A 308 -4.55 5.64 -16.85
CA ALA A 308 -3.58 5.53 -17.93
C ALA A 308 -4.29 4.97 -19.18
N GLY A 309 -4.87 5.87 -19.98
CA GLY A 309 -5.36 5.51 -21.30
C GLY A 309 -4.21 4.99 -22.14
N GLY A 310 -4.28 3.71 -22.54
CA GLY A 310 -3.29 3.12 -23.43
C GLY A 310 -3.23 3.89 -24.74
N ASN A 311 -2.10 4.53 -25.02
CA ASN A 311 -1.76 4.96 -26.37
C ASN A 311 -1.51 3.73 -27.22
N SER A 312 -2.18 3.72 -28.36
CA SER A 312 -1.99 2.84 -29.52
C SER A 312 -0.53 2.69 -29.93
#